data_AF-A0AA96GB97-F1
#
_entry.id   AF-A0AA96GB97-F1
#
_cell.length_a   1.000
_cell.length_b   1.000
_cell.length_c   1.000
_cell.angle_alpha   90.00
_cell.angle_beta   90.00
_cell.angle_gamma   90.00
#
_symmetry.space_group_name_H-M   'P 1'
#
loop_
_entity.id
_entity.type
_entity.pdbx_description
1 polymer ?
#
loop_
_entity_poly.entity_id
_entity_poly.type
_entity_poly.pdbx_seq_one_letter_code
_entity_poly.pdbx_strand_id
1 'polypeptide(L)'
;MTQLSIKQIEERLGEVKCPICKANRFGIDSRTATEDGEWKAICIGCHYMFPVHTDMEFYVQTQPDIPYHLKEIPCPSCRHRGVSLDFRAVLSVRESVYFVTCPSCQLKFPERSHLESFE
;
A
#
# COMPACT_ATOMS: atom_id res chain seq x y z
N MET A 1 -4.33 13.49 8.08
CA MET A 1 -4.36 12.42 7.05
C MET A 1 -5.56 11.52 7.30
N THR A 2 -6.16 10.96 6.27
CA THR A 2 -7.41 10.18 6.40
C THR A 2 -7.08 8.78 6.91
N GLN A 3 -7.42 8.48 8.17
CA GLN A 3 -7.30 7.14 8.71
C GLN A 3 -8.28 6.22 7.95
N LEU A 4 -7.73 5.35 7.10
CA LEU A 4 -8.53 4.42 6.32
C LEU A 4 -9.13 3.36 7.24
N SER A 5 -10.40 3.05 7.03
CA SER A 5 -11.03 1.90 7.69
C SER A 5 -10.47 0.58 7.15
N ILE A 6 -10.54 -0.48 7.96
CA ILE A 6 -10.16 -1.85 7.56
C ILE A 6 -10.78 -2.23 6.21
N LYS A 7 -12.09 -2.01 6.04
CA LYS A 7 -12.81 -2.36 4.82
C LYS A 7 -12.25 -1.66 3.58
N GLN A 8 -11.88 -0.38 3.70
CA GLN A 8 -11.29 0.37 2.59
C GLN A 8 -9.92 -0.17 2.20
N ILE A 9 -9.13 -0.62 3.17
CA ILE A 9 -7.83 -1.25 2.90
C ILE A 9 -8.03 -2.61 2.24
N GLU A 10 -8.96 -3.44 2.72
CA GLU A 10 -9.27 -4.73 2.09
C GLU A 10 -9.73 -4.59 0.63
N GLU A 11 -10.61 -3.62 0.36
CA GLU A 11 -11.07 -3.30 -0.99
C GLU A 11 -9.89 -2.93 -1.91
N ARG A 12 -8.98 -2.07 -1.42
CA ARG A 12 -7.80 -1.64 -2.19
C ARG A 12 -6.78 -2.75 -2.37
N LEU A 13 -6.56 -3.59 -1.37
CA LEU A 13 -5.71 -4.79 -1.52
C LEU A 13 -6.24 -5.71 -2.63
N GLY A 14 -7.54 -5.70 -2.92
CA GLY A 14 -8.13 -6.45 -4.03
C GLY A 14 -7.65 -6.04 -5.43
N GLU A 15 -6.99 -4.88 -5.56
CA GLU A 15 -6.39 -4.38 -6.80
C GLU A 15 -5.07 -5.08 -7.15
N VAL A 16 -4.48 -5.84 -6.21
CA VAL A 16 -3.24 -6.60 -6.41
C VAL A 16 -3.43 -8.11 -6.29
N LYS A 17 -2.44 -8.87 -6.76
CA LYS A 17 -2.45 -10.33 -6.76
C LYS A 17 -1.59 -10.85 -5.60
N CYS A 18 -2.06 -11.90 -4.94
CA CYS A 18 -1.28 -12.63 -3.95
C CYS A 18 -0.03 -13.20 -4.62
N PRO A 19 1.17 -13.01 -4.06
CA PRO A 19 2.39 -13.51 -4.68
C PRO A 19 2.45 -15.05 -4.71
N ILE A 20 1.73 -15.73 -3.81
CA ILE A 20 1.71 -17.19 -3.69
C ILE A 20 0.66 -17.82 -4.62
N CYS A 21 -0.64 -17.62 -4.34
CA CYS A 21 -1.71 -18.31 -5.07
C CYS A 21 -2.35 -17.50 -6.20
N LYS A 22 -1.89 -16.26 -6.44
CA LYS A 22 -2.39 -15.34 -7.48
C LYS A 22 -3.88 -14.95 -7.35
N ALA A 23 -4.55 -15.30 -6.26
CA ALA A 23 -5.86 -14.75 -5.89
C ALA A 23 -5.74 -13.27 -5.48
N ASN A 24 -6.84 -12.53 -5.44
CA ASN A 24 -6.88 -11.10 -5.08
C ASN A 24 -7.90 -10.81 -3.97
N ARG A 25 -8.14 -11.78 -3.09
CA ARG A 25 -9.03 -11.60 -1.94
C ARG A 25 -8.22 -11.67 -0.65
N PHE A 26 -8.25 -10.57 0.08
CA PHE A 26 -7.49 -10.37 1.31
C PHE A 26 -8.44 -9.96 2.44
N GLY A 27 -8.04 -10.28 3.67
CA GLY A 27 -8.63 -9.73 4.88
C GLY A 27 -7.55 -9.09 5.75
N ILE A 28 -7.94 -8.18 6.64
CA ILE A 28 -7.06 -7.66 7.68
C ILE A 28 -7.31 -8.41 8.99
N ASP A 29 -6.23 -8.82 9.67
CA ASP A 29 -6.35 -9.30 11.04
C ASP A 29 -6.62 -8.10 11.97
N SER A 30 -7.88 -7.91 12.33
CA SER A 30 -8.33 -6.77 13.15
C SER A 30 -7.65 -6.69 14.52
N ARG A 31 -7.06 -7.79 15.01
CA ARG A 31 -6.29 -7.80 16.27
C ARG A 31 -4.96 -7.06 16.14
N THR A 32 -4.49 -6.88 14.91
CA THR A 32 -3.25 -6.16 14.57
C THR A 32 -3.52 -4.73 14.11
N ALA A 33 -4.78 -4.34 13.95
CA ALA A 33 -5.15 -3.00 13.54
C ALA A 33 -5.00 -1.99 14.71
N THR A 34 -3.76 -1.74 15.12
CA THR A 34 -3.40 -0.83 16.20
C THR A 34 -3.28 0.62 15.71
N GLU A 35 -3.24 1.56 16.65
CA GLU A 35 -3.08 2.99 16.37
C GLU A 35 -1.71 3.31 15.74
N ASP A 36 -0.69 2.49 15.99
CA ASP A 36 0.67 2.64 15.44
C ASP A 36 0.76 2.34 13.93
N GLY A 37 -0.33 1.87 13.32
CA GLY A 37 -0.43 1.67 11.88
C GLY A 37 0.30 0.44 11.34
N GLU A 38 0.69 -0.50 12.20
CA GLU A 38 1.38 -1.75 11.84
C GLU A 38 0.40 -2.93 11.79
N TRP A 39 -0.23 -3.14 10.64
CA TRP A 39 -1.29 -4.13 10.48
C TRP A 39 -0.79 -5.39 9.76
N LYS A 40 -1.57 -6.48 9.83
CA LYS A 40 -1.33 -7.70 9.04
C LYS A 40 -2.54 -8.01 8.17
N ALA A 41 -2.27 -8.29 6.91
CA ALA A 41 -3.24 -8.84 5.98
C ALA A 41 -3.03 -10.34 5.81
N ILE A 42 -4.10 -11.05 5.45
CA ILE A 42 -4.13 -12.46 5.14
C ILE A 42 -4.81 -12.69 3.78
N CYS A 43 -4.18 -13.48 2.92
CA CYS A 43 -4.82 -13.96 1.70
C CYS A 43 -5.87 -15.02 2.05
N ILE A 44 -7.12 -14.81 1.68
CA ILE A 44 -8.21 -15.74 2.00
C ILE A 44 -8.07 -17.07 1.23
N GLY A 45 -7.39 -17.07 0.08
CA GLY A 45 -7.21 -18.28 -0.74
C GLY A 45 -6.13 -19.24 -0.24
N CYS A 46 -5.05 -18.75 0.36
CA CYS A 46 -3.91 -19.59 0.78
C CYS A 46 -3.41 -19.31 2.20
N HIS A 47 -4.07 -18.43 2.96
CA HIS A 47 -3.71 -18.03 4.32
C HIS A 47 -2.31 -17.40 4.46
N TYR A 48 -1.68 -17.02 3.35
CA TYR A 48 -0.43 -16.27 3.38
C TYR A 48 -0.63 -14.90 4.04
N MET A 49 0.23 -14.56 4.99
CA MET A 49 0.17 -13.31 5.75
C MET A 49 1.29 -12.36 5.33
N PHE A 50 1.00 -11.05 5.35
CA PHE A 50 1.96 -10.01 5.03
C PHE A 50 1.64 -8.72 5.78
N PRO A 51 2.65 -7.86 6.06
CA PRO A 51 2.43 -6.61 6.78
C PRO A 51 1.81 -5.54 5.88
N VAL A 52 1.01 -4.67 6.50
CA VAL A 52 0.38 -3.50 5.91
C VAL A 52 0.65 -2.31 6.84
N HIS A 53 1.34 -1.31 6.32
CA HIS A 53 1.71 -0.10 7.04
C HIS A 53 0.74 1.03 6.69
N THR A 54 0.01 1.56 7.67
CA THR A 54 -1.01 2.60 7.48
C THR A 54 -0.60 3.95 8.08
N ASP A 55 0.38 3.99 8.99
CA ASP A 55 1.01 5.25 9.39
C ASP A 55 2.10 5.63 8.38
N MET A 56 1.71 6.47 7.43
CA MET A 56 2.63 6.94 6.39
C MET A 56 3.31 8.25 6.76
N GLU A 57 2.88 8.95 7.82
CA GLU A 57 3.49 10.22 8.21
C GLU A 57 4.91 9.97 8.72
N PHE A 58 5.05 9.04 9.66
CA PHE A 58 6.35 8.65 10.19
C PHE A 58 7.27 8.06 9.10
N TYR A 59 6.75 7.21 8.22
CA TYR A 59 7.53 6.61 7.14
C TYR A 59 8.07 7.67 6.16
N VAL A 60 7.24 8.62 5.72
CA VAL A 60 7.65 9.67 4.78
C VAL A 60 8.66 10.62 5.42
N GLN A 61 8.57 10.88 6.72
CA GLN A 61 9.53 11.71 7.46
C GLN A 61 10.89 11.01 7.66
N THR A 62 10.88 9.70 7.87
CA THR A 62 12.09 8.93 8.18
C THR A 62 12.81 8.40 6.94
N GLN A 63 12.13 8.30 5.80
CA GLN A 63 12.68 7.84 4.53
C GLN A 63 12.80 9.01 3.54
N PRO A 64 13.96 9.69 3.45
CA PRO A 64 14.10 10.94 2.71
C PRO A 64 13.85 10.81 1.19
N ASP A 65 14.07 9.62 0.60
CA ASP A 65 13.87 9.37 -0.82
C ASP A 65 12.39 9.23 -1.21
N ILE A 66 11.53 8.81 -0.28
CA ILE A 66 10.10 8.55 -0.53
C ILE A 66 9.36 9.82 -0.99
N PRO A 67 9.48 10.99 -0.33
CA PRO A 67 8.87 12.22 -0.82
C PRO A 67 9.23 12.57 -2.26
N TYR A 68 10.48 12.34 -2.69
CA TYR A 68 10.91 12.62 -4.05
C TYR A 68 10.30 11.61 -5.02
N HIS A 69 10.36 10.32 -4.69
CA HIS A 69 9.77 9.27 -5.51
C HIS A 69 8.25 9.47 -5.71
N LEU A 70 7.50 9.80 -4.66
CA LEU A 70 6.06 10.07 -4.74
C LEU A 70 5.73 11.24 -5.68
N LYS A 71 6.62 12.24 -5.80
CA LYS A 71 6.45 13.37 -6.75
C LYS A 71 6.66 12.97 -8.21
N GLU A 72 7.36 11.87 -8.46
CA GLU A 72 7.67 11.40 -9.81
C GLU A 72 6.60 10.47 -10.38
N ILE A 73 5.85 9.78 -9.52
CA ILE A 73 4.80 8.83 -9.93
C ILE A 73 3.73 9.58 -10.74
N PRO A 74 3.49 9.21 -12.02
CA PRO A 74 2.45 9.80 -12.83
C PRO A 74 1.11 9.09 -12.61
N CYS A 75 0.04 9.86 -12.43
CA CYS A 75 -1.31 9.31 -12.40
C CYS A 75 -1.65 8.65 -13.75
N PRO A 76 -2.15 7.40 -13.78
CA PRO A 76 -2.48 6.71 -15.02
C PRO A 76 -3.68 7.31 -15.76
N SER A 77 -4.56 8.05 -15.05
CA SER A 77 -5.74 8.69 -15.64
C SER A 77 -5.46 10.11 -16.15
N CYS A 78 -5.03 11.03 -15.28
CA CYS A 78 -4.84 12.44 -15.67
C CYS A 78 -3.40 12.83 -16.02
N ARG A 79 -2.43 11.89 -15.92
CA ARG A 79 -1.00 12.12 -16.17
C ARG A 79 -0.31 13.18 -15.30
N HIS A 80 -1.01 13.74 -14.30
CA HIS A 80 -0.40 14.59 -13.28
C HIS A 80 0.68 13.80 -12.53
N ARG A 81 1.85 14.42 -12.34
CA ARG A 81 2.94 13.85 -11.56
C ARG A 81 2.80 14.26 -10.10
N GLY A 82 2.97 13.29 -9.20
CA GLY A 82 2.81 13.50 -7.78
C GLY A 82 1.56 12.80 -7.26
N VAL A 83 1.76 11.97 -6.25
CA VAL A 83 0.71 11.22 -5.56
C VAL A 83 0.85 11.34 -4.04
N SER A 84 -0.26 11.17 -3.33
CA SER A 84 -0.27 10.98 -1.88
C SER A 84 -0.18 9.50 -1.57
N LEU A 85 0.69 9.12 -0.63
CA LEU A 85 0.76 7.75 -0.13
C LEU A 85 -0.28 7.55 0.97
N ASP A 86 -1.18 6.59 0.78
CA ASP A 86 -2.25 6.32 1.74
C ASP A 86 -1.88 5.20 2.69
N PHE A 87 -1.34 4.10 2.15
CA PHE A 87 -0.76 2.99 2.91
C PHE A 87 0.18 2.18 2.02
N ARG A 88 0.89 1.23 2.61
CA ARG A 88 1.86 0.37 1.93
C ARG A 88 1.67 -1.08 2.37
N ALA A 89 1.83 -2.03 1.45
CA ALA A 89 1.81 -3.46 1.77
C ALA A 89 3.08 -4.15 1.29
N VAL A 90 3.73 -4.94 2.15
CA VAL A 90 4.92 -5.72 1.79
C VAL A 90 4.50 -7.14 1.44
N LEU A 91 3.95 -7.33 0.23
CA LEU A 91 3.42 -8.61 -0.23
C LEU A 91 4.48 -9.73 -0.17
N SER A 92 5.74 -9.42 -0.43
CA SER A 92 6.85 -10.35 -0.24
C SER A 92 8.14 -9.60 0.06
N VAL A 93 9.21 -10.33 0.39
CA VAL A 93 10.57 -9.77 0.57
C VAL A 93 11.09 -8.99 -0.66
N ARG A 94 10.48 -9.19 -1.84
CA ARG A 94 10.84 -8.52 -3.10
C ARG A 94 9.72 -7.68 -3.69
N GLU A 95 8.57 -7.60 -3.03
CA GLU A 95 7.41 -6.90 -3.57
C GLU A 95 6.75 -6.09 -2.47
N SER A 96 7.04 -4.79 -2.49
CA SER A 96 6.36 -3.76 -1.72
C SER A 96 5.46 -2.99 -2.68
N VAL A 97 4.23 -2.70 -2.26
CA VAL A 97 3.23 -1.98 -3.06
C VAL A 97 2.77 -0.76 -2.29
N TYR A 98 2.86 0.39 -2.94
CA TYR A 98 2.30 1.64 -2.48
C TYR A 98 0.87 1.79 -2.96
N PHE A 99 -0.03 2.07 -2.04
CA PHE A 99 -1.41 2.40 -2.37
C PHE A 99 -1.53 3.91 -2.30
N VAL A 100 -1.69 4.53 -3.46
CA VAL A 100 -1.57 5.97 -3.63
C VAL A 100 -2.86 6.59 -4.15
N THR A 101 -3.03 7.88 -3.87
CA THR A 101 -4.12 8.70 -4.40
C THR A 101 -3.56 9.87 -5.19
N CYS A 102 -4.05 10.08 -6.41
CA CYS A 102 -3.74 11.26 -7.19
C CYS A 102 -4.45 12.50 -6.61
N PRO A 103 -3.75 13.55 -6.18
CA PRO A 103 -4.39 14.75 -5.63
C PRO A 103 -5.22 15.51 -6.69
N SER A 104 -4.87 15.40 -7.97
CA SER A 104 -5.53 16.14 -9.06
C SER A 104 -6.88 15.55 -9.47
N CYS A 105 -7.01 14.23 -9.59
CA CYS A 105 -8.25 13.57 -10.05
C CYS A 105 -8.85 12.59 -9.04
N GLN A 106 -8.25 12.46 -7.86
CA GLN A 106 -8.68 11.57 -6.76
C GLN A 106 -8.71 10.08 -7.13
N LEU A 107 -8.10 9.69 -8.26
CA LEU A 107 -7.92 8.28 -8.60
C LEU A 107 -7.00 7.61 -7.58
N LYS A 108 -7.47 6.47 -7.07
CA LYS A 108 -6.72 5.56 -6.21
C LYS A 108 -6.17 4.43 -7.06
N PHE A 109 -4.92 4.06 -6.86
CA PHE A 109 -4.31 2.94 -7.57
C PHE A 109 -3.11 2.37 -6.79
N PRO A 110 -2.75 1.10 -7.03
CA PRO A 110 -1.51 0.52 -6.53
C PRO A 110 -0.33 0.89 -7.46
N GLU A 111 0.82 1.17 -6.87
CA GLU A 111 2.11 1.40 -7.53
C GLU A 111 3.16 0.48 -6.91
N ARG A 112 4.01 -0.15 -7.73
CA ARG A 112 5.05 -1.04 -7.19
C ARG A 112 6.19 -0.21 -6.63
N SER A 113 6.59 -0.48 -5.41
CA SER A 113 7.79 0.13 -4.83
C SER A 113 9.03 -0.62 -5.31
N HIS A 114 9.88 0.12 -6.03
CA HIS A 114 11.17 -0.38 -6.48
C HIS A 114 12.30 -0.10 -5.48
N LEU A 115 12.05 0.73 -4.44
CA LEU A 115 13.07 1.17 -3.48
C LEU A 115 13.40 0.11 -2.41
N GLU A 116 12.50 -0.84 -2.19
CA GLU A 116 12.60 -1.81 -1.08
C GLU A 116 12.83 -3.25 -1.55
N SER A 117 13.11 -3.45 -2.84
CA SER A 117 13.46 -4.76 -3.37
C SER A 117 14.91 -5.08 -3.00
N PHE A 118 15.13 -5.93 -1.99
CA PHE A 118 16.45 -6.47 -1.70
C PHE A 118 16.86 -7.41 -2.86
N GLU A 119 17.94 -7.05 -3.57
CA GLU A 119 18.62 -7.93 -4.55
C GLU A 119 19.37 -9.08 -3.86
#